data_AF-A0A9C7SCX7-F1
#
_entry.id   AF-A0A9C7SCX7-F1
#
_cell.length_a   1.000
_cell.length_b   1.000
_cell.length_c   1.000
_cell.angle_alpha   90.00
_cell.angle_beta   90.00
_cell.angle_gamma   90.00
#
_symmetry.space_group_name_H-M   'P 1'
#
loop_
_entity.id
_entity.type
_entity.pdbx_description
1 polymer ?
#
loop_
_entity_poly.entity_id
_entity_poly.type
_entity_poly.pdbx_seq_one_letter_code
_entity_poly.pdbx_strand_id
1 'polypeptide(L)' 'PRGKRRLQIHILQGFPGVGPRRAARLLDRFGTLDGILNAEVEELCKVRGIGLSVARGIHWAVREEEPHYEVA' A
#
# COMPACT_ATOMS: atom_id res chain seq x y z
N PRO A 1 1.14 -13.83 -17.37
CA PRO A 1 -0.09 -13.25 -17.97
C PRO A 1 0.14 -11.83 -18.50
N ARG A 2 -0.26 -11.55 -19.75
CA ARG A 2 -0.31 -10.17 -20.27
C ARG A 2 -1.32 -9.37 -19.43
N GLY A 3 -0.93 -8.20 -18.94
CA GLY A 3 -1.81 -7.31 -18.15
C GLY A 3 -1.72 -7.41 -16.62
N LYS A 4 -0.94 -8.34 -16.04
CA LYS A 4 -0.75 -8.45 -14.57
C LYS A 4 -0.39 -7.10 -13.93
N ARG A 5 0.58 -6.39 -14.51
CA ARG A 5 1.02 -5.08 -14.03
C ARG A 5 -0.11 -4.04 -14.04
N ARG A 6 -0.94 -4.04 -15.08
CA ARG A 6 -2.09 -3.11 -15.20
C ARG A 6 -3.12 -3.38 -14.10
N LEU A 7 -3.41 -4.64 -13.83
CA LEU A 7 -4.30 -5.04 -12.73
C LEU A 7 -3.72 -4.63 -11.36
N GLN A 8 -2.43 -4.89 -11.10
CA GLN A 8 -1.79 -4.48 -9.85
C GLN A 8 -1.85 -2.96 -9.64
N ILE A 9 -1.58 -2.17 -10.67
CA ILE A 9 -1.71 -0.71 -10.61
C ILE A 9 -3.15 -0.27 -10.36
N HIS A 10 -4.13 -0.96 -10.93
CA HIS A 10 -5.54 -0.65 -10.69
C HIS A 10 -5.95 -0.97 -9.24
N ILE A 11 -5.53 -2.12 -8.70
CA ILE A 11 -5.77 -2.50 -7.30
C ILE A 11 -5.15 -1.46 -6.36
N LEU A 12 -3.91 -1.05 -6.59
CA LEU A 12 -3.24 -0.03 -5.78
C LEU A 12 -3.97 1.32 -5.78
N GLN A 13 -4.73 1.64 -6.84
CA GLN A 13 -5.51 2.87 -6.91
C GLN A 13 -6.77 2.85 -6.03
N GLY A 14 -7.16 1.68 -5.51
CA GLY A 14 -8.21 1.59 -4.49
C GLY A 14 -7.80 2.15 -3.13
N PHE A 15 -6.49 2.34 -2.89
CA PHE A 15 -6.00 2.85 -1.62
C PHE A 15 -6.17 4.37 -1.47
N PRO A 16 -6.52 4.86 -0.26
CA PRO A 16 -6.68 6.28 0.00
C PRO A 16 -5.46 7.10 -0.44
N GLY A 17 -5.69 8.08 -1.31
CA GLY A 17 -4.63 8.96 -1.80
C GLY A 17 -3.63 8.31 -2.76
N VAL A 18 -3.89 7.12 -3.30
CA VAL A 18 -2.99 6.47 -4.28
C VAL A 18 -3.53 6.62 -5.69
N GLY A 19 -3.04 7.60 -6.44
CA GLY A 19 -3.32 7.74 -7.88
C GLY A 19 -2.42 6.84 -8.76
N PRO A 20 -2.66 6.80 -10.08
CA PRO A 20 -1.95 5.89 -11.01
C PRO A 20 -0.43 6.07 -10.99
N ARG A 21 0.07 7.31 -10.84
CA ARG A 21 1.52 7.58 -10.73
C ARG A 21 2.13 7.08 -9.42
N ARG A 22 1.38 7.15 -8.32
CA ARG A 22 1.81 6.64 -7.00
C ARG A 22 1.79 5.11 -7.00
N ALA A 23 0.73 4.51 -7.53
CA ALA A 23 0.61 3.06 -7.72
C ALA A 23 1.76 2.47 -8.55
N ALA A 24 2.09 3.09 -9.69
CA ALA A 24 3.21 2.65 -10.51
C ALA A 24 4.54 2.70 -9.73
N ARG A 25 4.84 3.81 -9.03
CA ARG A 25 6.08 3.93 -8.25
C ARG A 25 6.18 2.95 -7.08
N LEU A 26 5.07 2.69 -6.40
CA LEU A 26 5.02 1.66 -5.36
C LEU A 26 5.37 0.29 -5.96
N LEU A 27 4.72 -0.08 -7.07
CA LEU A 27 4.98 -1.36 -7.73
C LEU A 27 6.39 -1.45 -8.31
N ASP A 28 6.95 -0.36 -8.82
CA ASP A 28 8.32 -0.31 -9.34
C ASP A 28 9.35 -0.44 -8.20
N ARG A 29 9.06 0.05 -6.99
CA ARG A 29 9.97 -0.06 -5.84
C ARG A 29 9.92 -1.43 -5.16
N PHE A 30 8.72 -1.95 -4.90
CA PHE A 30 8.51 -3.14 -4.08
C PHE A 30 8.30 -4.41 -4.92
N GLY A 31 8.08 -4.27 -6.23
CA GLY A 31 7.97 -5.37 -7.20
C GLY A 31 6.62 -6.11 -7.20
N THR A 32 6.01 -6.30 -6.03
CA THR A 32 4.75 -7.04 -5.87
C THR A 32 3.75 -6.29 -5.01
N LEU A 33 2.45 -6.67 -5.09
CA LEU A 33 1.44 -6.13 -4.18
C LEU A 33 1.76 -6.54 -2.74
N ASP A 34 2.07 -7.82 -2.53
CA ASP A 34 2.45 -8.36 -1.24
C ASP A 34 3.61 -7.58 -0.59
N GLY A 35 4.66 -7.29 -1.37
CA GLY A 35 5.79 -6.49 -0.91
C GLY A 35 5.44 -5.05 -0.54
N ILE A 36 4.36 -4.49 -1.11
CA ILE A 36 3.84 -3.17 -0.72
C ILE A 36 3.02 -3.28 0.57
N LEU A 37 2.16 -4.29 0.69
CA LEU A 37 1.25 -4.44 1.83
C LEU A 37 1.99 -4.82 3.12
N ASN A 38 3.10 -5.53 2.98
CA ASN A 38 3.98 -5.94 4.09
C ASN A 38 5.11 -4.94 4.36
N ALA A 39 5.28 -3.89 3.56
CA ALA A 39 6.29 -2.88 3.81
C ALA A 39 5.92 -2.02 5.03
N GLU A 40 6.93 -1.70 5.85
CA GLU A 40 6.76 -0.74 6.95
C GLU A 40 6.37 0.65 6.43
N VAL A 41 5.66 1.41 7.27
CA VAL A 41 5.20 2.77 6.96
C VAL A 41 6.36 3.66 6.49
N GLU A 42 7.51 3.55 7.15
CA GLU A 42 8.71 4.31 6.87
C GLU A 42 9.28 3.99 5.48
N GLU A 43 9.25 2.72 5.07
CA GLU A 43 9.70 2.31 3.74
C GLU A 43 8.76 2.82 2.65
N LEU A 44 7.45 2.75 2.88
CA LEU A 44 6.45 3.33 1.98
C LEU A 44 6.67 4.83 1.79
N CYS A 45 6.97 5.55 2.86
CA CYS A 45 7.23 7.00 2.82
C CYS A 45 8.48 7.38 1.99
N LYS A 46 9.42 6.45 1.77
CA LYS A 46 10.58 6.70 0.90
C LYS A 46 10.19 6.77 -0.58
N VAL A 47 8.98 6.35 -0.97
CA VAL A 47 8.49 6.47 -2.35
C VAL A 47 8.04 7.90 -2.60
N ARG A 48 8.56 8.54 -3.66
CA ARG A 48 8.22 9.92 -4.01
C ARG A 48 6.70 10.14 -4.03
N GLY A 49 6.23 11.09 -3.24
CA GLY A 49 4.82 11.47 -3.15
C GLY A 49 3.96 10.51 -2.33
N ILE A 50 4.55 9.54 -1.64
CA ILE A 50 3.90 8.79 -0.55
C ILE A 50 4.39 9.43 0.75
N GLY A 51 3.50 10.11 1.44
CA GLY A 51 3.77 10.64 2.78
C GLY A 51 3.12 9.76 3.85
N LEU A 52 3.33 10.11 5.11
CA LEU A 52 2.85 9.35 6.27
C LEU A 52 1.35 9.04 6.21
N SER A 53 0.53 10.01 5.81
CA SER A 53 -0.93 9.83 5.68
C SER A 53 -1.30 8.77 4.63
N VAL A 54 -0.63 8.76 3.47
CA VAL A 54 -0.90 7.77 2.41
C VAL A 54 -0.39 6.39 2.84
N ALA A 55 0.81 6.32 3.43
CA ALA A 55 1.37 5.06 3.92
C ALA A 55 0.49 4.41 4.99
N ARG A 56 0.01 5.18 5.96
CA ARG A 56 -0.96 4.70 6.96
C ARG A 56 -2.29 4.30 6.35
N GLY A 57 -2.78 5.05 5.35
CA GLY A 57 -3.99 4.73 4.61
C GLY A 57 -3.91 3.39 3.88
N ILE A 58 -2.72 3.02 3.37
CA ILE A 58 -2.48 1.69 2.78
C ILE A 58 -2.61 0.60 3.84
N HIS A 59 -1.97 0.73 5.01
CA HIS A 59 -2.11 -0.28 6.07
C HIS A 59 -3.53 -0.37 6.62
N TRP A 60 -4.18 0.75 6.90
CA TRP A 60 -5.55 0.79 7.36
C TRP A 60 -6.50 0.02 6.42
N ALA A 61 -6.29 0.14 5.11
CA ALA A 61 -7.15 -0.51 4.13
C ALA A 61 -6.97 -2.03 4.02
N VAL A 62 -5.92 -2.61 4.61
CA VAL A 62 -5.63 -4.06 4.52
C VAL A 62 -5.51 -4.77 5.86
N ARG A 63 -5.52 -4.03 6.97
CA ARG A 63 -5.51 -4.57 8.32
C ARG A 63 -6.90 -4.42 8.91
N GLU A 64 -7.48 -5.51 9.36
CA GLU A 64 -8.55 -5.45 10.36
C GLU A 64 -7.85 -5.24 11.71
N GLU A 65 -8.18 -4.18 12.46
CA GLU A 65 -7.69 -4.06 13.84
C GLU A 65 -8.17 -5.29 14.59
N GLU A 66 -7.25 -6.14 15.08
CA GLU A 66 -7.61 -7.15 16.07
C GLU A 66 -8.18 -6.39 17.28
N PRO A 67 -9.43 -6.64 17.67
CA PRO A 67 -9.93 -6.08 18.91
C PRO A 67 -9.05 -6.61 20.05
N HIS A 68 -8.22 -5.72 20.59
CA HIS A 68 -7.47 -5.97 21.80
C HIS A 68 -8.48 -6.03 22.96
N TYR A 69 -8.95 -7.23 23.27
CA TYR A 69 -9.62 -7.46 24.54
C TYR A 69 -8.55 -7.36 25.63
N GLU A 70 -8.60 -6.30 26.44
CA GLU A 70 -7.89 -6.29 27.71
C GLU A 70 -8.42 -7.46 28.54
N VAL A 71 -7.62 -8.53 28.65
CA VAL A 71 -7.83 -9.55 29.67
C VAL A 71 -7.43 -8.93 31.00
N ALA A 72 -8.46 -8.53 31.75
CA ALA A 72 -8.37 -8.15 33.17
C ALA A 72 -7.92 -9.33 34.04
#